data_AF-K2DB72-F1
#
_entry.id   AF-K2DB72-F1
#
_cell.length_a   1.000
_cell.length_b   1.000
_cell.length_c   1.000
_cell.angle_alpha   90.00
_cell.angle_beta   90.00
_cell.angle_gamma   90.00
#
_symmetry.space_group_name_H-M   'P 1'
#
loop_
_entity.id
_entity.type
_entity.pdbx_description
1 polymer ?
#
loop_
_entity_poly.entity_id
_entity_poly.type
_entity_poly.pdbx_seq_one_letter_code
_entity_poly.pdbx_strand_id
1 'polypeptide(L)'
;MTDMNKDDPNIEYIQNYFFEVYKIKYPIYGYISLGYFNAFKSLDSLNTEQKTQVKTWLVNLFNTSSIVAGDFNTIPKNISDLLKELSISADILSTPSYLFPKEDVSDPVYIPSFDNFVIFDTAIEKTNLKPLIKLPEKLNINPRKYMHKISSPSDHVPVIGSFTKQNRQVSIGVYNVADPVFWGDRYPSAKVGFDTTGVGEKKRTSELTHYINQLINECDLVFLSEVPSEYSISINELAIKNNKQTQIKEMAHIDRDSKGNQFITAPLLGVSNNILIFRS
;
A
#
# COMPACT_ATOMS: atom_id res chain seq x y z
N MET A 1 0.56 -32.07 5.00
CA MET A 1 1.09 -30.80 4.44
C MET A 1 2.47 -31.13 3.94
N THR A 2 2.64 -31.17 2.62
CA THR A 2 3.94 -31.43 1.99
C THR A 2 4.84 -30.23 2.22
N ASP A 3 5.99 -30.45 2.85
CA ASP A 3 7.07 -29.47 2.96
C ASP A 3 7.39 -28.94 1.55
N MET A 4 7.21 -27.63 1.38
CA MET A 4 7.57 -26.96 0.12
C MET A 4 9.09 -26.93 0.04
N ASN A 5 9.61 -27.52 -1.03
CA ASN A 5 11.04 -27.65 -1.28
C ASN A 5 11.64 -26.26 -1.57
N LYS A 6 12.53 -25.79 -0.70
CA LYS A 6 13.20 -24.47 -0.78
C LYS A 6 14.09 -24.31 -2.02
N ASP A 7 14.30 -25.39 -2.76
CA ASP A 7 15.17 -25.45 -3.94
C ASP A 7 14.40 -25.53 -5.26
N ASP A 8 13.07 -25.29 -5.29
CA ASP A 8 12.32 -25.21 -6.55
C ASP A 8 12.48 -23.81 -7.19
N PRO A 9 13.23 -23.68 -8.30
CA PRO A 9 13.46 -22.40 -8.95
C PRO A 9 12.20 -21.77 -9.58
N ASN A 10 11.07 -22.51 -9.63
CA ASN A 10 9.81 -22.03 -10.19
C ASN A 10 8.83 -21.48 -9.15
N ILE A 11 9.10 -21.61 -7.84
CA ILE A 11 8.10 -21.31 -6.80
C ILE A 11 7.98 -19.81 -6.42
N GLU A 12 8.93 -18.92 -6.71
CA GLU A 12 8.96 -17.64 -5.95
C GLU A 12 9.37 -16.37 -6.72
N TYR A 13 9.11 -16.27 -8.03
CA TYR A 13 9.47 -15.06 -8.79
C TYR A 13 8.33 -14.03 -9.00
N ILE A 14 7.08 -14.48 -9.16
CA ILE A 14 5.91 -13.61 -9.45
C ILE A 14 5.52 -12.76 -8.24
N GLN A 15 5.70 -13.37 -7.08
CA GLN A 15 5.42 -12.81 -5.78
C GLN A 15 6.28 -11.54 -5.50
N ASN A 16 7.44 -11.39 -6.15
CA ASN A 16 8.35 -10.25 -5.97
C ASN A 16 7.89 -8.90 -6.54
N TYR A 17 6.77 -8.86 -7.25
CA TYR A 17 6.34 -7.65 -7.96
C TYR A 17 4.94 -7.19 -7.54
N PHE A 18 4.00 -8.10 -7.25
CA PHE A 18 2.61 -7.75 -7.00
C PHE A 18 1.96 -8.63 -5.93
N PHE A 19 1.23 -8.01 -5.02
CA PHE A 19 0.44 -8.69 -4.00
C PHE A 19 -1.01 -8.20 -4.04
N GLU A 20 -1.91 -8.98 -4.62
CA GLU A 20 -3.33 -8.86 -4.27
C GLU A 20 -3.49 -9.42 -2.86
N VAL A 21 -3.64 -8.53 -1.88
CA VAL A 21 -3.76 -8.93 -0.48
C VAL A 21 -5.21 -9.29 -0.17
N TYR A 22 -6.15 -8.51 -0.70
CA TYR A 22 -7.58 -8.77 -0.54
C TYR A 22 -8.32 -8.60 -1.86
N LYS A 23 -9.39 -9.38 -1.97
CA LYS A 23 -10.37 -9.24 -3.03
C LYS A 23 -11.75 -9.40 -2.43
N ILE A 24 -12.52 -8.32 -2.45
CA ILE A 24 -13.86 -8.30 -1.86
C ILE A 24 -14.89 -8.08 -2.95
N LYS A 25 -15.95 -8.92 -2.95
CA LYS A 25 -17.11 -8.68 -3.80
C LYS A 25 -17.97 -7.61 -3.15
N TYR A 26 -18.15 -6.49 -3.84
CA TYR A 26 -18.94 -5.36 -3.37
C TYR A 26 -20.18 -5.19 -4.28
N PRO A 27 -21.39 -5.01 -3.72
CA PRO A 27 -22.61 -4.85 -4.52
C PRO A 27 -22.45 -3.74 -5.57
N ILE A 28 -22.93 -3.97 -6.80
CA ILE A 28 -22.85 -3.05 -7.96
C ILE A 28 -21.44 -2.87 -8.53
N TYR A 29 -20.43 -2.77 -7.66
CA TYR A 29 -19.04 -2.54 -8.04
C TYR A 29 -18.30 -3.81 -8.48
N GLY A 30 -18.89 -5.00 -8.35
CA GLY A 30 -18.19 -6.24 -8.72
C GLY A 30 -17.12 -6.56 -7.68
N TYR A 31 -15.87 -6.82 -8.09
CA TYR A 31 -14.78 -6.96 -7.12
C TYR A 31 -14.01 -5.65 -6.96
N ILE A 32 -13.67 -5.36 -5.71
CA ILE A 32 -12.68 -4.35 -5.33
C ILE A 32 -11.48 -5.14 -4.81
N SER A 33 -10.32 -4.92 -5.42
CA SER A 33 -9.07 -5.51 -4.96
C SER A 33 -8.27 -4.49 -4.16
N LEU A 34 -7.56 -4.99 -3.17
CA LEU A 34 -6.63 -4.21 -2.37
C LEU A 34 -5.25 -4.80 -2.56
N GLY A 35 -4.38 -4.00 -3.16
CA GLY A 35 -3.06 -4.40 -3.58
C GLY A 35 -1.97 -3.70 -2.79
N TYR A 36 -0.88 -4.42 -2.58
CA TYR A 36 0.41 -3.80 -2.32
C TYR A 36 1.28 -4.06 -3.55
N PHE A 37 1.73 -3.00 -4.20
CA PHE A 37 2.66 -3.12 -5.31
C PHE A 37 4.03 -2.66 -4.82
N ASN A 38 4.94 -3.62 -4.72
CA ASN A 38 6.30 -3.34 -4.35
C ASN A 38 7.19 -3.95 -5.39
N ALA A 39 7.62 -3.10 -6.30
CA ALA A 39 8.42 -3.51 -7.39
C ALA A 39 9.56 -2.51 -7.39
N PHE A 40 10.76 -2.95 -7.01
CA PHE A 40 11.95 -2.09 -6.91
C PHE A 40 12.88 -2.21 -8.14
N LYS A 41 12.62 -3.15 -9.05
CA LYS A 41 13.48 -3.45 -10.21
C LYS A 41 12.74 -3.32 -11.54
N SER A 42 13.06 -2.29 -12.36
CA SER A 42 12.34 -1.96 -13.62
C SER A 42 11.85 -3.21 -14.35
N LEU A 43 10.65 -3.21 -14.95
CA LEU A 43 10.22 -4.30 -15.83
C LEU A 43 11.32 -4.65 -16.85
N ASP A 44 12.11 -3.66 -17.29
CA ASP A 44 13.24 -3.85 -18.19
C ASP A 44 14.29 -4.84 -17.65
N SER A 45 14.45 -4.93 -16.33
CA SER A 45 15.35 -5.86 -15.64
C SER A 45 14.80 -7.27 -15.47
N LEU A 46 13.54 -7.50 -15.83
CA LEU A 46 12.92 -8.83 -15.84
C LEU A 46 13.24 -9.58 -17.12
N ASN A 47 13.41 -10.89 -17.00
CA ASN A 47 13.48 -11.77 -18.16
C ASN A 47 12.09 -11.92 -18.82
N THR A 48 12.06 -12.52 -20.02
CA THR A 48 10.82 -12.65 -20.82
C THR A 48 9.71 -13.42 -20.11
N GLU A 49 10.06 -14.46 -19.37
CA GLU A 49 9.09 -15.29 -18.64
C GLU A 49 8.46 -14.51 -17.48
N GLN A 50 9.30 -13.86 -16.67
CA GLN A 50 8.87 -12.99 -15.56
C GLN A 50 7.98 -11.86 -16.04
N LYS A 51 8.32 -11.21 -17.16
CA LYS A 51 7.45 -10.22 -17.80
C LYS A 51 6.10 -10.84 -18.12
N THR A 52 6.08 -11.96 -18.84
CA THR A 52 4.84 -12.63 -19.25
C THR A 52 3.94 -12.99 -18.07
N GLN A 53 4.52 -13.46 -16.98
CA GLN A 53 3.80 -13.78 -15.75
C GLN A 53 3.20 -12.52 -15.09
N VAL A 54 4.00 -11.46 -14.94
CA VAL A 54 3.53 -10.16 -14.43
C VAL A 54 2.39 -9.61 -15.30
N LYS A 55 2.53 -9.67 -16.63
CA LYS A 55 1.49 -9.25 -17.59
C LYS A 55 0.20 -10.05 -17.39
N THR A 56 0.30 -11.37 -17.33
CA THR A 56 -0.85 -12.27 -17.15
C THR A 56 -1.57 -11.99 -15.83
N TRP A 57 -0.82 -11.81 -14.75
CA TRP A 57 -1.40 -11.50 -13.45
C TRP A 57 -2.11 -10.14 -13.44
N LEU A 58 -1.47 -9.11 -13.99
CA LEU A 58 -2.04 -7.78 -14.12
C LEU A 58 -3.34 -7.83 -14.92
N VAL A 59 -3.33 -8.45 -16.10
CA VAL A 59 -4.53 -8.66 -16.91
C VAL A 59 -5.63 -9.39 -16.13
N ASN A 60 -5.29 -10.41 -15.33
CA ASN A 60 -6.28 -11.11 -14.50
C ASN A 60 -6.85 -10.22 -13.39
N LEU A 61 -6.01 -9.47 -12.68
CA LEU A 61 -6.47 -8.50 -11.68
C LEU A 61 -7.44 -7.50 -12.32
N PHE A 62 -7.08 -6.97 -13.49
CA PHE A 62 -7.85 -5.96 -14.19
C PHE A 62 -9.16 -6.49 -14.77
N ASN A 63 -9.17 -7.70 -15.32
CA ASN A 63 -10.38 -8.32 -15.85
C ASN A 63 -11.39 -8.71 -14.77
N THR A 64 -10.95 -8.75 -13.52
CA THR A 64 -11.79 -9.27 -12.44
C THR A 64 -12.15 -8.22 -11.39
N SER A 65 -11.48 -7.06 -11.37
CA SER A 65 -11.69 -6.02 -10.38
C SER A 65 -11.99 -4.67 -11.01
N SER A 66 -12.98 -3.98 -10.47
CA SER A 66 -13.40 -2.66 -10.96
C SER A 66 -12.54 -1.53 -10.39
N ILE A 67 -12.05 -1.72 -9.16
CA ILE A 67 -11.15 -0.80 -8.47
C ILE A 67 -10.03 -1.63 -7.84
N VAL A 68 -8.79 -1.17 -8.01
CA VAL A 68 -7.64 -1.63 -7.23
C VAL A 68 -7.15 -0.45 -6.41
N ALA A 69 -7.19 -0.57 -5.09
CA ALA A 69 -6.68 0.46 -4.18
C ALA A 69 -5.44 -0.06 -3.45
N GLY A 70 -4.48 0.82 -3.15
CA GLY A 70 -3.25 0.36 -2.53
C GLY A 70 -2.13 1.37 -2.45
N ASP A 71 -1.06 0.91 -1.83
CA ASP A 71 0.25 1.54 -1.94
C ASP A 71 1.00 0.90 -3.11
N PHE A 72 1.31 1.73 -4.10
CA PHE A 72 2.02 1.32 -5.30
C PHE A 72 3.43 1.91 -5.26
N ASN A 73 4.28 1.34 -4.41
CA ASN A 73 5.70 1.68 -4.31
C ASN A 73 6.37 1.38 -5.66
N THR A 74 6.55 2.43 -6.46
CA THR A 74 6.91 2.29 -7.87
C THR A 74 8.36 1.91 -8.11
N ILE A 75 8.49 1.00 -9.06
CA ILE A 75 9.61 0.79 -9.99
C ILE A 75 9.74 1.98 -10.96
N PRO A 76 10.88 2.19 -11.66
CA PRO A 76 11.18 3.36 -12.51
C PRO A 76 10.31 3.64 -13.76
N LYS A 77 9.07 3.14 -13.86
CA LYS A 77 8.05 3.50 -14.87
C LYS A 77 6.70 3.53 -14.15
N ASN A 78 6.00 4.68 -14.18
CA ASN A 78 4.72 4.91 -13.49
C ASN A 78 3.69 3.80 -13.83
N ILE A 79 2.73 3.47 -12.95
CA ILE A 79 1.66 2.48 -13.26
C ILE A 79 0.98 2.81 -14.60
N SER A 80 0.87 4.08 -14.97
CA SER A 80 0.37 4.57 -16.25
C SER A 80 1.17 4.03 -17.44
N ASP A 81 2.49 4.02 -17.35
CA ASP A 81 3.36 3.53 -18.43
C ASP A 81 3.24 2.00 -18.55
N LEU A 82 3.13 1.31 -17.42
CA LEU A 82 2.86 -0.12 -17.39
C LEU A 82 1.49 -0.43 -18.03
N LEU A 83 0.42 0.25 -17.64
CA LEU A 83 -0.90 0.06 -18.22
C LEU A 83 -0.92 0.33 -19.73
N LYS A 84 -0.20 1.36 -20.20
CA LYS A 84 -0.02 1.62 -21.64
C LYS A 84 0.72 0.49 -22.36
N GLU A 85 1.81 -0.01 -21.79
CA GLU A 85 2.57 -1.13 -22.37
C GLU A 85 1.68 -2.39 -22.52
N LEU A 86 0.74 -2.57 -21.60
CA LEU A 86 -0.20 -3.71 -21.63
C LEU A 86 -1.45 -3.44 -22.46
N SER A 87 -1.62 -2.25 -23.03
CA SER A 87 -2.83 -1.82 -23.74
C SER A 87 -4.09 -1.90 -22.86
N ILE A 88 -3.96 -1.49 -21.60
CA ILE A 88 -5.03 -1.59 -20.60
C ILE A 88 -5.54 -0.20 -20.29
N SER A 89 -6.83 0.01 -20.56
CA SER A 89 -7.51 1.26 -20.25
C SER A 89 -7.91 1.26 -18.78
N ALA A 90 -7.32 2.18 -18.02
CA ALA A 90 -7.71 2.42 -16.65
C ALA A 90 -7.46 3.88 -16.30
N ASP A 91 -8.21 4.37 -15.32
CA ASP A 91 -7.99 5.67 -14.74
C ASP A 91 -7.20 5.54 -13.45
N ILE A 92 -6.26 6.46 -13.26
CA ILE A 92 -5.40 6.49 -12.08
C ILE A 92 -5.73 7.76 -11.31
N LEU A 93 -6.09 7.60 -10.03
CA LEU A 93 -6.26 8.72 -9.11
C LEU A 93 -5.16 8.66 -8.06
N SER A 94 -4.38 9.73 -7.98
CA SER A 94 -3.27 9.84 -7.03
C SER A 94 -3.16 11.27 -6.48
N THR A 95 -2.53 11.38 -5.32
CA THR A 95 -2.20 12.65 -4.65
C THR A 95 -0.86 12.48 -3.96
N PRO A 96 -0.05 13.53 -3.78
CA PRO A 96 1.20 13.44 -3.03
C PRO A 96 0.95 12.80 -1.68
N SER A 97 1.58 11.64 -1.45
CA SER A 97 1.25 10.78 -0.32
C SER A 97 2.45 10.14 0.34
N TYR A 98 3.69 10.40 -0.12
CA TYR A 98 4.88 9.74 0.42
C TYR A 98 6.07 10.66 0.65
N LEU A 99 6.57 10.66 1.88
CA LEU A 99 7.73 11.40 2.35
C LEU A 99 8.95 10.46 2.37
N PHE A 100 9.49 10.18 1.20
CA PHE A 100 10.60 9.23 1.05
C PHE A 100 11.90 9.65 1.76
N PRO A 101 12.72 8.69 2.23
CA PRO A 101 14.01 8.99 2.84
C PRO A 101 14.99 9.46 1.77
N LYS A 102 15.29 10.76 1.74
CA LYS A 102 16.37 11.34 0.93
C LYS A 102 17.32 12.12 1.82
N GLU A 103 18.62 12.07 1.58
CA GLU A 103 19.57 12.95 2.26
C GLU A 103 19.24 14.44 2.00
N ASP A 104 19.86 15.34 2.77
CA ASP A 104 19.65 16.77 2.59
C ASP A 104 19.97 17.18 1.14
N VAL A 105 18.98 17.76 0.49
CA VAL A 105 19.03 18.14 -0.92
C VAL A 105 19.27 19.62 -1.08
N SER A 106 20.12 19.98 -2.04
CA SER A 106 20.26 21.36 -2.51
C SER A 106 19.07 21.81 -3.37
N ASP A 107 18.40 20.86 -4.03
CA ASP A 107 17.32 21.15 -4.99
C ASP A 107 15.93 20.74 -4.47
N PRO A 108 14.87 21.46 -4.87
CA PRO A 108 13.49 21.09 -4.57
C PRO A 108 13.15 19.67 -5.04
N VAL A 109 12.53 18.90 -4.17
CA VAL A 109 12.13 17.51 -4.40
C VAL A 109 10.62 17.43 -4.58
N TYR A 110 10.18 16.78 -5.65
CA TYR A 110 8.77 16.45 -5.86
C TYR A 110 8.36 15.32 -4.94
N ILE A 111 7.19 15.47 -4.30
CA ILE A 111 6.63 14.45 -3.43
C ILE A 111 5.94 13.39 -4.27
N PRO A 112 6.37 12.12 -4.21
CA PRO A 112 5.71 11.05 -4.93
C PRO A 112 4.25 10.94 -4.50
N SER A 113 3.41 10.78 -5.51
CA SER A 113 2.08 10.21 -5.35
C SER A 113 2.22 8.74 -5.65
N PHE A 114 1.90 7.88 -4.69
CA PHE A 114 1.60 6.50 -5.05
C PHE A 114 0.22 6.46 -5.68
N ASP A 115 0.04 5.56 -6.63
CA ASP A 115 -1.16 5.46 -7.46
C ASP A 115 -2.35 4.95 -6.65
N ASN A 116 -2.82 5.71 -5.66
CA ASN A 116 -3.70 5.26 -4.57
C ASN A 116 -4.91 4.43 -5.05
N PHE A 117 -5.45 4.74 -6.24
CA PHE A 117 -6.52 3.99 -6.87
C PHE A 117 -6.30 3.86 -8.38
N VAL A 118 -6.47 2.64 -8.90
CA VAL A 118 -6.58 2.32 -10.32
C VAL A 118 -7.98 1.78 -10.60
N ILE A 119 -8.68 2.37 -11.57
CA ILE A 119 -10.10 2.13 -11.83
C ILE A 119 -10.25 1.59 -13.25
N PHE A 120 -10.76 0.36 -13.37
CA PHE A 120 -10.91 -0.36 -14.64
C PHE A 120 -12.31 -0.27 -15.22
N ASP A 121 -13.31 -0.03 -14.36
CA ASP A 121 -14.70 0.09 -14.77
C ASP A 121 -15.04 1.53 -15.15
N THR A 122 -15.22 1.76 -16.45
CA THR A 122 -15.54 3.08 -17.01
C THR A 122 -16.91 3.62 -16.58
N ALA A 123 -17.79 2.77 -16.03
CA ALA A 123 -19.08 3.20 -15.48
C ALA A 123 -18.98 3.80 -14.07
N ILE A 124 -17.78 3.80 -13.47
CA ILE A 124 -17.53 4.43 -12.16
C ILE A 124 -17.25 5.92 -12.37
N GLU A 125 -18.16 6.74 -11.87
CA GLU A 125 -17.94 8.17 -11.69
C GLU A 125 -16.94 8.40 -10.56
N LYS A 126 -15.98 9.28 -10.85
CA LYS A 126 -14.81 9.52 -10.00
C LYS A 126 -14.96 10.85 -9.30
N THR A 127 -14.51 10.91 -8.06
CA THR A 127 -14.42 12.16 -7.31
C THR A 127 -12.96 12.49 -6.98
N ASN A 128 -12.74 13.70 -6.47
CA ASN A 128 -11.43 14.12 -5.99
C ASN A 128 -11.01 13.29 -4.76
N LEU A 129 -9.74 12.92 -4.71
CA LEU A 129 -9.16 12.31 -3.53
C LEU A 129 -9.11 13.31 -2.38
N LYS A 130 -9.40 12.81 -1.17
CA LYS A 130 -9.29 13.55 0.08
C LYS A 130 -8.12 12.97 0.90
N PRO A 131 -6.90 13.53 0.79
CA PRO A 131 -5.84 13.20 1.74
C PRO A 131 -6.19 13.80 3.11
N LEU A 132 -6.02 13.04 4.21
CA LEU A 132 -6.27 13.59 5.56
C LEU A 132 -5.13 14.50 6.03
N ILE A 133 -3.97 14.42 5.38
CA ILE A 133 -2.84 15.32 5.57
C ILE A 133 -2.45 15.87 4.21
N LYS A 134 -2.53 17.19 4.01
CA LYS A 134 -2.15 17.80 2.74
C LYS A 134 -0.63 17.96 2.66
N LEU A 135 0.02 17.21 1.78
CA LEU A 135 1.43 17.42 1.45
C LEU A 135 1.57 18.52 0.38
N PRO A 136 2.67 19.29 0.41
CA PRO A 136 3.02 20.14 -0.72
C PRO A 136 3.49 19.27 -1.89
N GLU A 137 3.35 19.76 -3.12
CA GLU A 137 3.85 19.08 -4.32
C GLU A 137 5.38 19.02 -4.35
N LYS A 138 6.04 20.00 -3.70
CA LYS A 138 7.49 20.15 -3.66
C LYS A 138 7.98 20.50 -2.25
N LEU A 139 9.13 19.97 -1.88
CA LEU A 139 9.84 20.32 -0.65
C LEU A 139 11.27 20.77 -0.95
N ASN A 140 11.71 21.81 -0.25
CA ASN A 140 13.12 22.28 -0.28
C ASN A 140 13.92 21.74 0.91
N ILE A 141 13.44 20.65 1.52
CA ILE A 141 14.07 19.96 2.63
C ILE A 141 13.91 18.46 2.42
N ASN A 142 14.69 17.67 3.15
CA ASN A 142 14.49 16.22 3.26
C ASN A 142 13.00 15.91 3.60
N PRO A 143 12.29 15.12 2.78
CA PRO A 143 10.87 14.81 3.00
C PRO A 143 10.56 14.19 4.36
N ARG A 144 11.43 13.32 4.90
CA ARG A 144 11.20 12.75 6.24
C ARG A 144 11.43 13.74 7.38
N LYS A 145 12.29 14.76 7.20
CA LYS A 145 12.35 15.88 8.17
C LYS A 145 11.05 16.70 8.17
N TYR A 146 10.29 16.69 7.08
CA TYR A 146 9.00 17.36 6.99
C TYR A 146 7.91 16.65 7.79
N MET A 147 8.01 15.33 8.04
CA MET A 147 7.06 14.58 8.87
C MET A 147 6.86 15.21 10.25
N HIS A 148 7.97 15.54 10.92
CA HIS A 148 7.92 16.20 12.23
C HIS A 148 7.27 17.58 12.17
N LYS A 149 7.46 18.32 11.05
CA LYS A 149 6.87 19.65 10.86
C LYS A 149 5.34 19.60 10.72
N ILE A 150 4.81 18.52 10.14
CA ILE A 150 3.37 18.31 9.95
C ILE A 150 2.77 17.34 10.95
N SER A 151 3.53 16.90 11.95
CA SER A 151 3.14 15.89 12.93
C SER A 151 2.57 14.61 12.29
N SER A 152 3.14 14.16 11.17
CA SER A 152 2.70 12.92 10.53
C SER A 152 3.37 11.70 11.19
N PRO A 153 2.60 10.70 11.68
CA PRO A 153 3.14 9.52 12.33
C PRO A 153 3.61 8.42 11.34
N SER A 154 3.36 8.62 10.05
CA SER A 154 3.81 7.78 8.95
C SER A 154 4.46 8.66 7.89
N ASP A 155 5.41 8.12 7.15
CA ASP A 155 5.93 8.74 5.93
C ASP A 155 4.94 8.62 4.77
N HIS A 156 3.86 7.86 4.93
CA HIS A 156 2.72 7.90 4.03
C HIS A 156 1.56 8.72 4.60
N VAL A 157 0.68 9.16 3.71
CA VAL A 157 -0.54 9.91 4.06
C VAL A 157 -1.78 9.06 3.82
N PRO A 158 -2.75 9.04 4.74
CA PRO A 158 -4.04 8.39 4.51
C PRO A 158 -4.86 9.15 3.46
N VAL A 159 -5.43 8.42 2.51
CA VAL A 159 -6.21 8.98 1.40
C VAL A 159 -7.58 8.32 1.33
N ILE A 160 -8.63 9.13 1.18
CA ILE A 160 -10.00 8.67 0.93
C ILE A 160 -10.36 8.95 -0.53
N GLY A 161 -10.84 7.94 -1.24
CA GLY A 161 -11.51 8.07 -2.53
C GLY A 161 -13.01 7.81 -2.38
N SER A 162 -13.84 8.58 -3.09
CA SER A 162 -15.27 8.31 -3.22
C SER A 162 -15.61 7.97 -4.68
N PHE A 163 -16.32 6.87 -4.86
CA PHE A 163 -16.65 6.32 -6.17
C PHE A 163 -18.16 6.19 -6.27
N THR A 164 -18.73 6.55 -7.41
CA THR A 164 -20.17 6.45 -7.65
C THR A 164 -20.44 5.57 -8.87
N LYS A 165 -21.35 4.60 -8.74
CA LYS A 165 -21.79 3.73 -9.82
C LYS A 165 -23.27 3.43 -9.63
N GLN A 166 -24.07 3.67 -10.67
CA GLN A 166 -25.54 3.47 -10.64
C GLN A 166 -26.20 4.14 -9.41
N ASN A 167 -25.87 5.41 -9.16
CA ASN A 167 -26.39 6.22 -8.03
C ASN A 167 -26.06 5.67 -6.63
N ARG A 168 -25.15 4.71 -6.49
CA ARG A 168 -24.62 4.27 -5.19
C ARG A 168 -23.20 4.72 -5.04
N GLN A 169 -22.87 5.31 -3.90
CA GLN A 169 -21.51 5.72 -3.57
C GLN A 169 -20.85 4.68 -2.68
N VAL A 170 -19.55 4.47 -2.87
CA VAL A 170 -18.67 3.76 -1.94
C VAL A 170 -17.46 4.64 -1.62
N SER A 171 -17.13 4.77 -0.34
CA SER A 171 -15.90 5.43 0.10
C SER A 171 -14.84 4.39 0.50
N ILE A 172 -13.61 4.57 -0.02
CA ILE A 172 -12.48 3.66 0.21
C ILE A 172 -11.33 4.47 0.78
N GLY A 173 -10.86 4.09 1.97
CA GLY A 173 -9.67 4.64 2.61
C GLY A 173 -8.47 3.74 2.38
N VAL A 174 -7.32 4.32 2.05
CA VAL A 174 -6.04 3.62 2.00
C VAL A 174 -5.02 4.31 2.90
N TYR A 175 -4.24 3.54 3.65
CA TYR A 175 -3.17 4.09 4.46
C TYR A 175 -2.06 3.06 4.71
N ASN A 176 -0.87 3.33 4.18
CA ASN A 176 0.33 2.64 4.63
C ASN A 176 0.79 3.25 5.96
N VAL A 177 0.73 2.45 7.03
CA VAL A 177 1.07 2.90 8.39
C VAL A 177 2.58 3.05 8.58
N ALA A 178 3.37 2.38 7.72
CA ALA A 178 4.81 2.20 7.81
C ALA A 178 5.25 1.57 9.14
N ASP A 179 5.85 0.39 9.09
CA ASP A 179 6.42 -0.26 10.27
C ASP A 179 7.95 -0.10 10.28
N PRO A 180 8.50 1.01 10.84
CA PRO A 180 9.92 1.31 10.80
C PRO A 180 10.73 0.37 11.69
N VAL A 181 10.11 -0.27 12.70
CA VAL A 181 10.79 -1.26 13.54
C VAL A 181 11.02 -2.51 12.69
N PHE A 182 9.95 -3.07 12.13
CA PHE A 182 10.02 -4.28 11.31
C PHE A 182 10.87 -4.11 10.05
N TRP A 183 10.60 -3.06 9.25
CA TRP A 183 11.33 -2.83 8.00
C TRP A 183 12.75 -2.32 8.25
N GLY A 184 12.97 -1.61 9.34
CA GLY A 184 14.26 -1.05 9.71
C GLY A 184 15.33 -2.04 10.11
N ASP A 185 14.95 -3.25 10.52
CA ASP A 185 15.90 -4.33 10.81
C ASP A 185 16.56 -4.85 9.52
N ARG A 186 15.88 -4.72 8.38
CA ARG A 186 16.36 -5.17 7.06
C ARG A 186 16.85 -4.02 6.19
N TYR A 187 16.16 -2.88 6.27
CA TYR A 187 16.44 -1.67 5.53
C TYR A 187 16.63 -0.54 6.53
N PRO A 188 17.86 -0.31 7.04
CA PRO A 188 18.10 0.73 8.06
C PRO A 188 17.60 2.13 7.65
N SER A 189 17.57 2.43 6.35
CA SER A 189 16.97 3.65 5.80
C SER A 189 15.49 3.82 6.12
N ALA A 190 14.74 2.73 6.34
CA ALA A 190 13.34 2.76 6.74
C ALA A 190 13.14 3.36 8.14
N LYS A 191 14.13 3.30 9.04
CA LYS A 191 14.08 3.93 10.39
C LYS A 191 14.35 5.43 10.37
N VAL A 192 14.96 5.95 9.31
CA VAL A 192 15.39 7.36 9.26
C VAL A 192 14.19 8.29 9.42
N GLY A 193 14.22 9.20 10.39
CA GLY A 193 13.13 10.13 10.67
C GLY A 193 12.03 9.59 11.58
N PHE A 194 12.08 8.31 11.99
CA PHE A 194 11.20 7.75 13.01
C PHE A 194 11.92 7.70 14.36
N ASP A 195 11.18 7.97 15.44
CA ASP A 195 11.61 7.65 16.80
C ASP A 195 11.15 6.23 17.14
N THR A 196 12.01 5.25 16.87
CA THR A 196 11.70 3.83 17.10
C THR A 196 11.99 3.37 18.53
N THR A 197 12.14 4.29 19.48
CA THR A 197 12.19 3.93 20.90
C THR A 197 10.81 3.45 21.37
N GLY A 198 10.75 2.66 22.43
CA GLY A 198 9.46 2.21 22.98
C GLY A 198 8.53 3.35 23.44
N VAL A 199 9.07 4.56 23.70
CA VAL A 199 8.28 5.76 23.99
C VAL A 199 7.82 6.42 22.69
N GLY A 200 8.71 6.55 21.71
CA GLY A 200 8.40 7.07 20.38
C GLY A 200 7.31 6.29 19.66
N GLU A 201 7.40 4.95 19.62
CA GLU A 201 6.40 4.09 18.99
C GLU A 201 5.03 4.15 19.69
N LYS A 202 5.00 4.28 21.02
CA LYS A 202 3.73 4.51 21.75
C LYS A 202 3.06 5.82 21.34
N LYS A 203 3.84 6.90 21.23
CA LYS A 203 3.32 8.20 20.77
C LYS A 203 2.81 8.09 19.33
N ARG A 204 3.60 7.50 18.43
CA ARG A 204 3.26 7.27 17.03
C ARG A 204 1.96 6.47 16.89
N THR A 205 1.82 5.39 17.66
CA THR A 205 0.61 4.56 17.70
C THR A 205 -0.63 5.35 18.15
N SER A 206 -0.49 6.26 19.11
CA SER A 206 -1.58 7.15 19.52
C SER A 206 -1.98 8.11 18.40
N GLU A 207 -1.03 8.64 17.64
CA GLU A 207 -1.27 9.53 16.50
C GLU A 207 -1.89 8.77 15.32
N LEU A 208 -1.42 7.54 15.04
CA LEU A 208 -2.02 6.62 14.06
C LEU A 208 -3.48 6.31 14.38
N THR A 209 -3.80 6.12 15.66
CA THR A 209 -5.17 5.86 16.15
C THR A 209 -6.14 6.95 15.69
N HIS A 210 -5.73 8.22 15.71
CA HIS A 210 -6.56 9.33 15.27
C HIS A 210 -6.97 9.17 13.80
N TYR A 211 -5.99 8.98 12.91
CA TYR A 211 -6.24 8.87 11.47
C TYR A 211 -6.98 7.58 11.09
N ILE A 212 -6.61 6.46 11.69
CA ILE A 212 -7.29 5.18 11.42
C ILE A 212 -8.75 5.24 11.89
N ASN A 213 -9.03 5.81 13.06
CA ASN A 213 -10.40 5.99 13.52
C ASN A 213 -11.20 6.90 12.59
N GLN A 214 -10.59 7.96 12.06
CA GLN A 214 -11.22 8.81 11.05
C GLN A 214 -11.55 8.04 9.77
N LEU A 215 -10.62 7.24 9.24
CA LEU A 215 -10.88 6.37 8.07
C LEU A 215 -12.00 5.37 8.34
N ILE A 216 -12.00 4.74 9.51
CA ILE A 216 -13.05 3.79 9.92
C ILE A 216 -14.42 4.46 9.91
N ASN A 217 -14.51 5.72 10.36
CA ASN A 217 -15.78 6.46 10.45
C ASN A 217 -16.27 6.98 9.09
N GLU A 218 -15.36 7.43 8.23
CA GLU A 218 -15.70 8.10 6.96
C GLU A 218 -15.82 7.14 5.76
N CYS A 219 -15.13 6.00 5.80
CA CYS A 219 -15.09 5.09 4.66
C CYS A 219 -16.10 3.95 4.78
N ASP A 220 -16.45 3.27 3.69
CA ASP A 220 -17.13 1.97 3.72
C ASP A 220 -16.09 0.84 3.82
N LEU A 221 -14.98 0.99 3.11
CA LEU A 221 -13.83 0.10 3.10
C LEU A 221 -12.57 0.85 3.54
N VAL A 222 -11.74 0.25 4.39
CA VAL A 222 -10.42 0.78 4.75
C VAL A 222 -9.38 -0.29 4.55
N PHE A 223 -8.30 0.06 3.87
CA PHE A 223 -7.11 -0.77 3.71
C PHE A 223 -5.94 -0.14 4.44
N LEU A 224 -5.38 -0.87 5.38
CA LEU A 224 -4.15 -0.51 6.08
C LEU A 224 -3.05 -1.49 5.67
N SER A 225 -1.87 -0.98 5.35
CA SER A 225 -0.67 -1.78 5.10
C SER A 225 0.45 -1.41 6.07
N GLU A 226 1.41 -2.32 6.24
CA GLU A 226 2.56 -2.17 7.14
C GLU A 226 2.16 -1.76 8.57
N VAL A 227 1.10 -2.40 9.08
CA VAL A 227 0.61 -2.18 10.43
C VAL A 227 1.45 -3.01 11.40
N PRO A 228 2.06 -2.42 12.46
CA PRO A 228 2.70 -3.20 13.50
C PRO A 228 1.76 -4.28 14.08
N SER A 229 2.21 -5.54 14.18
CA SER A 229 1.36 -6.65 14.62
C SER A 229 0.68 -6.38 15.96
N GLU A 230 1.46 -5.86 16.91
CA GLU A 230 0.99 -5.50 18.25
C GLU A 230 -0.16 -4.49 18.26
N TYR A 231 -0.26 -3.67 17.21
CA TYR A 231 -1.30 -2.65 17.09
C TYR A 231 -2.57 -3.15 16.39
N SER A 232 -2.50 -4.32 15.72
CA SER A 232 -3.62 -4.86 14.95
C SER A 232 -4.82 -5.23 15.83
N ILE A 233 -4.59 -5.62 17.08
CA ILE A 233 -5.65 -5.90 18.07
C ILE A 233 -6.45 -4.63 18.35
N SER A 234 -5.77 -3.51 18.64
CA SER A 234 -6.43 -2.23 18.93
C SER A 234 -7.22 -1.71 17.73
N ILE A 235 -6.72 -1.89 16.50
CA ILE A 235 -7.45 -1.53 15.28
C ILE A 235 -8.73 -2.37 15.13
N ASN A 236 -8.67 -3.67 15.41
CA ASN A 236 -9.85 -4.52 15.39
C ASN A 236 -10.90 -4.07 16.41
N GLU A 237 -10.49 -3.73 17.63
CA GLU A 237 -11.41 -3.17 18.64
C GLU A 237 -12.07 -1.86 18.19
N LEU A 238 -11.31 -0.96 17.53
CA LEU A 238 -11.85 0.27 16.95
C LEU A 238 -12.87 -0.01 15.85
N ALA A 239 -12.59 -0.98 14.97
CA ALA A 239 -13.51 -1.37 13.91
C ALA A 239 -14.82 -1.95 14.48
N ILE A 240 -14.73 -2.85 15.46
CA ILE A 240 -15.91 -3.45 16.12
C ILE A 240 -16.77 -2.37 16.78
N LYS A 241 -16.16 -1.43 17.51
CA LYS A 241 -16.87 -0.29 18.13
C LYS A 241 -17.64 0.57 17.11
N ASN A 242 -17.20 0.57 15.85
CA ASN A 242 -17.83 1.28 14.75
C ASN A 242 -18.70 0.37 13.86
N ASN A 243 -19.12 -0.80 14.37
CA ASN A 243 -19.95 -1.78 13.66
C ASN A 243 -19.32 -2.24 12.34
N LYS A 244 -18.01 -2.46 12.35
CA LYS A 244 -17.25 -2.98 11.22
C LYS A 244 -16.56 -4.28 11.55
N GLN A 245 -16.31 -5.05 10.50
CA GLN A 245 -15.51 -6.26 10.55
C GLN A 245 -14.09 -5.96 10.09
N THR A 246 -13.15 -6.79 10.55
CA THR A 246 -11.77 -6.76 10.05
C THR A 246 -11.38 -8.12 9.48
N GLN A 247 -10.49 -8.09 8.49
CA GLN A 247 -9.69 -9.23 8.06
C GLN A 247 -8.23 -8.82 8.19
N ILE A 248 -7.47 -9.55 9.00
CA ILE A 248 -6.04 -9.30 9.23
C ILE A 248 -5.26 -10.39 8.51
N LYS A 249 -4.27 -9.98 7.72
CA LYS A 249 -3.33 -10.89 7.07
C LYS A 249 -1.92 -10.43 7.37
N GLU A 250 -1.09 -11.36 7.79
CA GLU A 250 0.35 -11.14 7.94
C GLU A 250 0.95 -10.72 6.59
N MET A 251 1.82 -9.72 6.62
CA MET A 251 2.55 -9.32 5.42
C MET A 251 3.54 -10.42 5.04
N ALA A 252 3.52 -10.79 3.76
CA ALA A 252 4.57 -11.61 3.19
C ALA A 252 5.91 -10.87 3.26
N HIS A 253 6.99 -11.61 3.48
CA HIS A 253 8.32 -11.02 3.52
C HIS A 253 8.88 -10.83 2.11
N ILE A 254 9.74 -9.84 1.96
CA ILE A 254 10.57 -9.67 0.76
C ILE A 254 12.03 -9.72 1.23
N ASP A 255 12.64 -10.88 1.06
CA ASP A 255 14.05 -11.12 1.34
C ASP A 255 14.92 -10.88 0.09
N ARG A 256 16.24 -10.85 0.26
CA ARG A 256 17.20 -10.69 -0.83
C ARG A 256 18.24 -11.79 -0.83
N ASP A 257 18.54 -12.33 -2.01
CA ASP A 257 19.62 -13.29 -2.18
C ASP A 257 20.99 -12.57 -2.14
N SER A 258 22.07 -13.35 -2.17
CA SER A 258 23.45 -12.82 -2.19
C SER A 258 23.80 -11.97 -3.42
N LYS A 259 22.94 -11.97 -4.44
CA LYS A 259 23.05 -11.17 -5.67
C LYS A 259 22.12 -9.96 -5.66
N GLY A 260 21.39 -9.73 -4.56
CA GLY A 260 20.45 -8.63 -4.41
C GLY A 260 19.13 -8.83 -5.18
N ASN A 261 18.81 -10.05 -5.62
CA ASN A 261 17.49 -10.38 -6.15
C ASN A 261 16.52 -10.56 -4.99
N GLN A 262 15.31 -10.03 -5.15
CA GLN A 262 14.26 -10.18 -4.17
C GLN A 262 13.57 -11.53 -4.34
N PHE A 263 13.19 -12.17 -3.24
CA PHE A 263 12.33 -13.34 -3.18
C PHE A 263 11.40 -13.20 -1.97
N ILE A 264 10.28 -13.92 -1.99
CA ILE A 264 9.36 -13.91 -0.85
C ILE A 264 9.73 -15.01 0.10
N THR A 265 9.55 -14.77 1.39
CA THR A 265 9.46 -15.88 2.34
C THR A 265 8.12 -15.88 3.02
N ALA A 266 7.69 -17.07 3.43
CA ALA A 266 6.49 -17.25 4.24
C ALA A 266 6.53 -16.33 5.48
N PRO A 267 5.37 -15.84 5.95
CA PRO A 267 5.31 -15.00 7.14
C PRO A 267 6.03 -15.67 8.32
N LEU A 268 6.90 -14.94 9.02
CA LEU A 268 7.39 -15.37 10.33
C LEU A 268 6.44 -14.86 11.41
N LEU A 269 6.44 -15.47 12.59
CA LEU A 269 5.66 -14.97 13.72
C LEU A 269 6.19 -13.59 14.17
N GLY A 270 5.29 -12.63 14.45
CA GLY A 270 5.64 -11.29 14.97
C GLY A 270 5.82 -10.19 13.92
N VAL A 271 5.14 -10.30 12.77
CA VAL A 271 5.38 -9.49 11.57
C VAL A 271 4.44 -8.29 11.42
N SER A 272 4.74 -7.41 10.47
CA SER A 272 3.82 -6.35 10.05
C SER A 272 2.59 -6.94 9.36
N ASN A 273 1.44 -6.26 9.44
CA ASN A 273 0.14 -6.75 8.98
C ASN A 273 -0.46 -5.85 7.89
N ASN A 274 -1.20 -6.49 6.99
CA ASN A 274 -2.23 -5.82 6.21
C ASN A 274 -3.57 -6.02 6.91
N ILE A 275 -4.42 -4.99 6.89
CA ILE A 275 -5.75 -5.03 7.51
C ILE A 275 -6.77 -4.47 6.53
N LEU A 276 -7.80 -5.26 6.26
CA LEU A 276 -9.01 -4.81 5.59
C LEU A 276 -10.11 -4.60 6.64
N ILE A 277 -10.73 -3.43 6.64
CA ILE A 277 -11.87 -3.07 7.50
C ILE A 277 -13.08 -2.74 6.61
N PHE A 278 -14.24 -3.31 6.91
CA PHE A 278 -15.42 -3.17 6.06
C PHE A 278 -16.73 -3.27 6.86
N ARG A 279 -17.78 -2.64 6.33
CA ARG A 279 -19.15 -2.84 6.85
C ARG A 279 -19.66 -4.23 6.46
N SER A 280 -20.26 -4.92 7.42
CA SER A 280 -20.92 -6.22 7.21
C SER A 280 -22.20 -6.09 6.38
#